data_AF-A0A1V1PDP6-F1
#
_entry.id   AF-A0A1V1PDP6-F1
#
_cell.length_a   1.000
_cell.length_b   1.000
_cell.length_c   1.000
_cell.angle_alpha   90.00
_cell.angle_beta   90.00
_cell.angle_gamma   90.00
#
_symmetry.space_group_name_H-M   'P 1'
#
loop_
_entity.id
_entity.type
_entity.pdbx_description
1 polymer ?
#
loop_
_entity_poly.entity_id
_entity_poly.type
_entity_poly.pdbx_seq_one_letter_code
_entity_poly.pdbx_strand_id
1 'polypeptide(L)'
;MKHEITKVVDILNHRGNSLFVACQLTDFFSYLSSGGICSKSRLGQSNLPQSKHETDIHLKNHDCWDAHIFHLVDYGALFYRKAISTPNPLGPILFHIKPDILSHATDIKMTHTSVRDHQFDAGSHFYPMTADALNACYQFSPDASFPEKSLLKNDLIDRNSITGNVPEIVCWFESDIIPFTQVSLVNVDHYVVNNRQFQSWVDEMKVRAGHTFPLMRRYCPSSNAIHISMELGKMLLKGPVTISDICQAGDEALSKWGNDLKLKQTQVFDSFTKHLQSDTLLPLFEGKLSADTIDQLTQWDLQRNGALDSLSEKDAHAILTELAKTDPSIARRVSTMLK
;
A
#
# COMPACT_ATOMS: atom_id res chain seq x y z
N MET A 1 7.66 0.40 -26.47
CA MET A 1 7.19 0.23 -25.08
C MET A 1 7.66 -1.10 -24.49
N LYS A 2 7.17 -2.27 -24.95
CA LYS A 2 7.55 -3.59 -24.37
C LYS A 2 9.06 -3.82 -24.19
N HIS A 3 9.88 -3.51 -25.20
CA HIS A 3 11.34 -3.67 -25.12
C HIS A 3 11.99 -2.77 -24.05
N GLU A 4 11.49 -1.55 -23.85
CA GLU A 4 11.99 -0.65 -22.81
C GLU A 4 11.59 -1.12 -21.41
N ILE A 5 10.38 -1.65 -21.26
CA ILE A 5 9.93 -2.23 -19.99
C ILE A 5 10.77 -3.45 -19.61
N THR A 6 11.13 -4.31 -20.58
CA THR A 6 12.05 -5.42 -20.31
C THR A 6 13.38 -4.94 -19.76
N LYS A 7 14.01 -3.91 -20.36
CA LYS A 7 15.25 -3.33 -19.85
C LYS A 7 15.10 -2.76 -18.44
N VAL A 8 13.98 -2.10 -18.16
CA VAL A 8 13.66 -1.55 -16.84
C VAL A 8 13.58 -2.67 -15.79
N VAL A 9 12.87 -3.76 -16.11
CA VAL A 9 12.76 -4.94 -15.25
C VAL A 9 14.14 -5.56 -15.02
N ASP A 10 14.94 -5.72 -16.07
CA ASP A 10 16.30 -6.26 -15.99
C ASP A 10 17.20 -5.41 -15.07
N ILE A 11 17.14 -4.08 -15.19
CA ILE A 11 17.89 -3.15 -14.33
C ILE A 11 17.47 -3.29 -12.86
N LEU A 12 16.17 -3.32 -12.58
CA LEU A 12 15.67 -3.46 -11.20
C LEU A 12 16.10 -4.80 -10.60
N ASN A 13 15.96 -5.88 -11.37
CA ASN A 13 16.37 -7.22 -10.95
C ASN A 13 17.89 -7.32 -10.75
N HIS A 14 18.70 -6.77 -11.66
CA HIS A 14 20.16 -6.74 -11.52
C HIS A 14 20.60 -5.94 -10.29
N ARG A 15 19.89 -4.86 -9.94
CA ARG A 15 20.11 -4.09 -8.71
C ARG A 15 19.63 -4.81 -7.45
N GLY A 16 18.81 -5.86 -7.57
CA GLY A 16 18.17 -6.54 -6.44
C GLY A 16 17.06 -5.70 -5.79
N ASN A 17 16.43 -4.81 -6.56
CA ASN A 17 15.40 -3.91 -6.06
C ASN A 17 14.02 -4.55 -6.17
N SER A 18 13.21 -4.36 -5.14
CA SER A 18 11.77 -4.64 -5.18
C SER A 18 11.00 -3.36 -5.50
N LEU A 19 9.77 -3.52 -5.98
CA LEU A 19 8.78 -2.46 -6.01
C LEU A 19 8.01 -2.48 -4.69
N PHE A 20 7.81 -1.31 -4.09
CA PHE A 20 7.27 -1.21 -2.74
C PHE A 20 5.85 -0.64 -2.73
N VAL A 21 4.92 -1.36 -2.10
CA VAL A 21 3.56 -0.90 -1.83
C VAL A 21 3.28 -1.04 -0.34
N ALA A 22 3.03 0.08 0.33
CA ALA A 22 2.61 0.10 1.73
C ALA A 22 1.09 0.25 1.84
N CYS A 23 0.52 -0.30 2.91
CA CYS A 23 -0.90 -0.20 3.19
C CYS A 23 -1.20 -0.27 4.69
N GLN A 24 -2.41 0.19 5.05
CA GLN A 24 -3.01 0.01 6.36
C GLN A 24 -3.58 -1.40 6.52
N LEU A 25 -3.86 -1.85 7.76
CA LEU A 25 -4.43 -3.17 8.02
C LEU A 25 -5.78 -3.36 7.30
N THR A 26 -6.61 -2.32 7.28
CA THR A 26 -7.91 -2.32 6.58
C THR A 26 -7.76 -2.64 5.10
N ASP A 27 -6.80 -2.03 4.41
CA ASP A 27 -6.52 -2.32 2.99
C ASP A 27 -5.95 -3.73 2.82
N PHE A 28 -5.02 -4.15 3.69
CA PHE A 28 -4.44 -5.50 3.69
C PHE A 28 -5.52 -6.59 3.78
N PHE A 29 -6.47 -6.42 4.70
CA PHE A 29 -7.61 -7.32 4.87
C PHE A 29 -8.43 -7.47 3.58
N SER A 30 -8.66 -6.36 2.89
CA SER A 30 -9.39 -6.35 1.61
C SER A 30 -8.59 -6.95 0.47
N TYR A 31 -7.27 -6.80 0.47
CA TYR A 31 -6.38 -7.47 -0.48
C TYR A 31 -6.41 -8.99 -0.30
N LEU A 32 -6.36 -9.48 0.95
CA LEU A 32 -6.45 -10.92 1.23
C LEU A 32 -7.76 -11.51 0.68
N SER A 33 -8.87 -10.79 0.90
CA SER A 33 -10.21 -11.19 0.42
C SER A 33 -10.33 -11.11 -1.11
N SER A 34 -9.59 -10.21 -1.74
CA SER A 34 -9.61 -10.01 -3.21
C SER A 34 -8.58 -10.87 -3.96
N GLY A 35 -7.76 -11.66 -3.25
CA GLY A 35 -6.72 -12.51 -3.84
C GLY A 35 -5.48 -11.76 -4.37
N GLY A 36 -5.33 -10.48 -4.03
CA GLY A 36 -4.19 -9.68 -4.47
C GLY A 36 -4.27 -8.21 -4.05
N ILE A 37 -3.20 -7.47 -4.32
CA ILE A 37 -3.12 -6.03 -4.03
C ILE A 37 -3.99 -5.30 -5.05
N CYS A 38 -5.02 -4.61 -4.59
CA CYS A 38 -6.02 -3.95 -5.42
C CYS A 38 -5.67 -2.46 -5.64
N SER A 39 -6.03 -1.91 -6.80
CA SER A 39 -6.04 -0.45 -6.99
C SER A 39 -7.11 0.20 -6.10
N LYS A 40 -7.05 1.52 -5.91
CA LYS A 40 -8.08 2.25 -5.14
C LYS A 40 -9.44 2.19 -5.84
N SER A 41 -9.48 2.20 -7.17
CA SER A 41 -10.68 1.94 -7.96
C SER A 41 -11.31 0.59 -7.63
N ARG A 42 -10.52 -0.49 -7.63
CA ARG A 42 -11.00 -1.83 -7.32
C ARG A 42 -11.50 -1.96 -5.89
N LEU A 43 -10.77 -1.40 -4.91
CA LEU A 43 -11.23 -1.35 -3.53
C LEU A 43 -12.57 -0.61 -3.40
N GLY A 44 -12.72 0.53 -4.09
CA GLY A 44 -13.96 1.31 -4.18
C GLY A 44 -15.19 0.55 -4.67
N GLN A 45 -14.99 -0.50 -5.48
CA GLN A 45 -16.07 -1.32 -6.04
C GLN A 45 -16.37 -2.58 -5.21
N SER A 46 -15.49 -2.96 -4.29
CA SER A 46 -15.50 -4.29 -3.66
C SER A 46 -16.46 -4.44 -2.47
N ASN A 47 -17.12 -3.37 -2.00
CA ASN A 47 -17.84 -3.30 -0.71
C ASN A 47 -16.98 -3.72 0.51
N LEU A 48 -15.69 -3.94 0.33
CA LEU A 48 -14.77 -4.28 1.40
C LEU A 48 -14.29 -3.01 2.13
N PRO A 49 -13.82 -3.15 3.38
CA PRO A 49 -13.19 -2.05 4.10
C PRO A 49 -12.01 -1.45 3.32
N GLN A 50 -11.82 -0.14 3.35
CA GLN A 50 -10.63 0.49 2.75
C GLN A 50 -10.24 1.73 3.56
N SER A 51 -8.95 2.02 3.63
CA SER A 51 -8.48 3.31 4.14
C SER A 51 -8.88 4.40 3.15
N LYS A 52 -9.42 5.50 3.68
CA LYS A 52 -9.77 6.69 2.91
C LYS A 52 -8.76 7.77 3.22
N HIS A 53 -7.95 8.15 2.24
CA HIS A 53 -6.97 9.20 2.40
C HIS A 53 -7.53 10.53 1.88
N GLU A 54 -7.13 11.63 2.50
CA GLU A 54 -7.47 12.97 2.00
C GLU A 54 -6.95 13.16 0.56
N THR A 55 -5.86 12.47 0.20
CA THR A 55 -5.23 12.54 -1.11
C THR A 55 -5.91 11.70 -2.19
N ASP A 56 -6.93 10.91 -1.85
CA ASP A 56 -7.70 10.11 -2.82
C ASP A 56 -8.37 10.98 -3.89
N ILE A 57 -8.71 12.24 -3.55
CA ILE A 57 -9.26 13.19 -4.52
C ILE A 57 -8.25 13.57 -5.60
N HIS A 58 -6.97 13.67 -5.25
CA HIS A 58 -5.90 13.99 -6.20
C HIS A 58 -5.71 12.83 -7.18
N LEU A 59 -5.71 11.58 -6.69
CA LEU A 59 -5.63 10.41 -7.57
C LEU A 59 -6.76 10.38 -8.61
N LYS A 60 -7.99 10.76 -8.22
CA LYS A 60 -9.12 10.86 -9.15
C LYS A 60 -8.97 12.01 -10.15
N ASN A 61 -8.50 13.16 -9.70
CA ASN A 61 -8.31 14.34 -10.55
C ASN A 61 -7.18 14.17 -11.57
N HIS A 62 -6.26 13.23 -11.34
CA HIS A 62 -5.09 13.00 -12.18
C HIS A 62 -5.12 11.65 -12.91
N ASP A 63 -6.30 11.02 -13.04
CA ASP A 63 -6.50 9.73 -13.72
C ASP A 63 -5.56 8.61 -13.19
N CYS A 64 -5.29 8.64 -11.89
CA CYS A 64 -4.45 7.65 -11.17
C CYS A 64 -5.26 6.82 -10.17
N TRP A 65 -6.60 6.88 -10.22
CA TRP A 65 -7.47 6.20 -9.26
C TRP A 65 -7.47 4.67 -9.42
N ASP A 66 -7.33 4.20 -10.65
CA ASP A 66 -7.19 2.80 -11.04
C ASP A 66 -5.73 2.34 -11.13
N ALA A 67 -4.77 3.26 -10.96
CA ALA A 67 -3.35 2.95 -11.01
C ALA A 67 -2.84 2.26 -9.74
N HIS A 68 -1.78 1.47 -9.91
CA HIS A 68 -0.90 1.02 -8.85
C HIS A 68 0.33 1.91 -8.78
N ILE A 69 0.64 2.38 -7.57
CA ILE A 69 1.74 3.32 -7.33
C ILE A 69 2.82 2.60 -6.53
N PHE A 70 3.94 2.34 -7.19
CA PHE A 70 5.11 1.69 -6.60
C PHE A 70 6.14 2.71 -6.20
N HIS A 71 6.74 2.50 -5.03
CA HIS A 71 7.93 3.23 -4.62
C HIS A 71 9.19 2.41 -4.89
N LEU A 72 10.31 3.10 -5.08
CA LEU A 72 11.63 2.48 -5.24
C LEU A 72 12.39 2.30 -3.92
N VAL A 73 11.81 2.72 -2.79
CA VAL A 73 12.41 2.61 -1.45
C VAL A 73 11.38 2.23 -0.39
N ASP A 74 11.84 1.52 0.64
CA ASP A 74 11.08 1.29 1.88
C ASP A 74 11.21 2.52 2.80
N TYR A 75 10.20 3.39 2.78
CA TYR A 75 10.10 4.56 3.67
C TYR A 75 10.18 4.21 5.16
N GLY A 76 9.61 3.08 5.57
CA GLY A 76 9.68 2.66 6.96
C GLY A 76 11.08 2.28 7.40
N ALA A 77 11.85 1.64 6.50
CA ALA A 77 13.26 1.37 6.74
C ALA A 77 14.07 2.68 6.83
N LEU A 78 13.72 3.72 6.05
CA LEU A 78 14.34 5.04 6.18
C LEU A 78 14.09 5.65 7.56
N PHE A 79 12.86 5.55 8.08
CA PHE A 79 12.54 5.98 9.45
C PHE A 79 13.36 5.21 10.50
N TYR A 80 13.38 3.88 10.43
CA TYR A 80 14.12 3.04 11.38
C TYR A 80 15.64 3.23 11.35
N ARG A 81 16.18 3.70 10.23
CA ARG A 81 17.58 4.09 10.07
C ARG A 81 17.84 5.56 10.40
N LYS A 82 16.83 6.30 10.86
CA LYS A 82 16.88 7.75 11.15
C LYS A 82 17.24 8.63 9.94
N ALA A 83 16.99 8.14 8.73
CA ALA A 83 17.19 8.91 7.50
C ALA A 83 16.06 9.93 7.29
N ILE A 84 14.85 9.62 7.77
CA ILE A 84 13.69 10.51 7.83
C ILE A 84 13.11 10.54 9.26
N SER A 85 12.37 11.59 9.58
CA SER A 85 11.84 11.82 10.94
C SER A 85 10.48 11.19 11.19
N THR A 86 9.66 10.99 10.14
CA THR A 86 8.31 10.44 10.22
C THR A 86 8.26 9.02 9.62
N PRO A 87 7.47 8.10 10.19
CA PRO A 87 7.19 6.82 9.56
C PRO A 87 6.35 6.98 8.29
N ASN A 88 6.18 5.89 7.53
CA ASN A 88 5.41 5.89 6.30
C ASN A 88 3.90 6.11 6.57
N PRO A 89 3.28 7.20 6.10
CA PRO A 89 1.85 7.45 6.31
C PRO A 89 0.94 6.47 5.57
N LEU A 90 1.45 5.78 4.55
CA LEU A 90 0.69 4.80 3.77
C LEU A 90 0.41 3.51 4.55
N GLY A 91 1.21 3.22 5.58
CA GLY A 91 0.86 2.23 6.59
C GLY A 91 1.97 1.26 7.00
N PRO A 92 1.67 0.44 8.00
CA PRO A 92 2.66 -0.38 8.69
C PRO A 92 2.96 -1.72 8.00
N ILE A 93 2.20 -2.08 6.94
CA ILE A 93 2.40 -3.30 6.17
C ILE A 93 2.97 -2.93 4.82
N LEU A 94 4.10 -3.54 4.44
CA LEU A 94 4.81 -3.26 3.20
C LEU A 94 5.00 -4.52 2.37
N PHE A 95 4.47 -4.50 1.16
CA PHE A 95 4.72 -5.51 0.14
C PHE A 95 5.99 -5.20 -0.62
N HIS A 96 6.83 -6.22 -0.76
CA HIS A 96 7.93 -6.27 -1.72
C HIS A 96 7.42 -7.02 -2.94
N ILE A 97 7.34 -6.33 -4.07
CA ILE A 97 6.77 -6.85 -5.31
C ILE A 97 7.90 -7.04 -6.31
N LYS A 98 7.88 -8.18 -7.00
CA LYS A 98 8.85 -8.52 -8.04
C LYS A 98 8.71 -7.53 -9.21
N PRO A 99 9.80 -6.94 -9.71
CA PRO A 99 9.76 -6.04 -10.87
C PRO A 99 9.08 -6.64 -12.11
N ASP A 100 9.11 -7.96 -12.26
CA ASP A 100 8.48 -8.70 -13.36
C ASP A 100 7.01 -8.34 -13.61
N ILE A 101 6.28 -7.90 -12.58
CA ILE A 101 4.89 -7.44 -12.73
C ILE A 101 4.74 -6.32 -13.77
N LEU A 102 5.75 -5.46 -13.94
CA LEU A 102 5.72 -4.34 -14.90
C LEU A 102 5.52 -4.82 -16.34
N SER A 103 5.95 -6.04 -16.67
CA SER A 103 5.76 -6.62 -18.02
C SER A 103 4.30 -6.88 -18.37
N HIS A 104 3.42 -6.90 -17.36
CA HIS A 104 1.98 -7.11 -17.50
C HIS A 104 1.16 -5.81 -17.49
N ALA A 105 1.81 -4.66 -17.31
CA ALA A 105 1.12 -3.38 -17.27
C ALA A 105 0.64 -2.96 -18.68
N THR A 106 -0.53 -2.33 -18.73
CA THR A 106 -1.09 -1.73 -19.96
C THR A 106 -0.46 -0.37 -20.25
N ASP A 107 -0.10 0.37 -19.19
CA ASP A 107 0.66 1.61 -19.28
C ASP A 107 1.56 1.75 -18.04
N ILE A 108 2.71 2.41 -18.20
CA ILE A 108 3.68 2.69 -17.14
C ILE A 108 4.25 4.08 -17.32
N LYS A 109 4.14 4.88 -16.26
CA LYS A 109 4.73 6.20 -16.16
C LYS A 109 5.60 6.30 -14.92
N MET A 110 6.46 7.30 -14.91
CA MET A 110 7.30 7.60 -13.77
C MET A 110 7.20 9.09 -13.44
N THR A 111 7.35 9.42 -12.16
CA THR A 111 7.33 10.79 -11.67
C THR A 111 8.28 10.92 -10.48
N HIS A 112 8.86 12.11 -10.28
CA HIS A 112 9.60 12.47 -9.07
C HIS A 112 8.73 13.18 -8.03
N THR A 113 7.58 13.69 -8.47
CA THR A 113 6.56 14.29 -7.60
C THR A 113 5.49 13.25 -7.37
N SER A 114 5.19 12.96 -6.11
CA SER A 114 4.14 12.01 -5.76
C SER A 114 2.80 12.38 -6.40
N VAL A 115 2.09 11.41 -6.95
CA VAL A 115 0.76 11.62 -7.56
C VAL A 115 -0.32 12.00 -6.53
N ARG A 116 0.01 11.92 -5.25
CA ARG A 116 -0.84 12.32 -4.12
C ARG A 116 -0.58 13.76 -3.67
N ASP A 117 0.43 14.42 -4.22
CA ASP A 117 0.75 15.80 -3.89
C ASP A 117 -0.22 16.77 -4.57
N HIS A 118 -0.66 17.81 -3.86
CA HIS A 118 -1.51 18.87 -4.38
C HIS A 118 -0.91 19.66 -5.56
N GLN A 119 0.41 19.65 -5.72
CA GLN A 119 1.12 20.30 -6.83
C GLN A 119 1.35 19.36 -8.02
N PHE A 120 0.97 18.09 -7.90
CA PHE A 120 1.12 17.15 -8.99
C PHE A 120 0.25 17.57 -10.19
N ASP A 121 0.83 17.42 -11.37
CA ASP A 121 0.21 17.71 -12.66
C ASP A 121 0.66 16.66 -13.66
N ALA A 122 -0.29 15.89 -14.18
CA ALA A 122 -0.01 14.75 -15.03
C ALA A 122 0.68 15.14 -16.36
N GLY A 123 0.43 16.34 -16.88
CA GLY A 123 1.00 16.79 -18.15
C GLY A 123 2.47 17.17 -18.05
N SER A 124 2.92 17.65 -16.90
CA SER A 124 4.28 18.16 -16.68
C SER A 124 5.16 17.24 -15.84
N HIS A 125 4.58 16.43 -14.95
CA HIS A 125 5.35 15.60 -14.01
C HIS A 125 5.51 14.16 -14.46
N PHE A 126 4.57 13.62 -15.24
CA PHE A 126 4.77 12.31 -15.82
C PHE A 126 5.78 12.35 -16.95
N TYR A 127 6.69 11.39 -16.90
CA TYR A 127 7.59 11.11 -18.01
C TYR A 127 7.56 9.61 -18.35
N PRO A 128 7.92 9.25 -19.60
CA PRO A 128 7.95 7.86 -20.01
C PRO A 128 8.93 7.04 -19.17
N MET A 129 8.52 5.83 -18.80
CA MET A 129 9.40 4.90 -18.11
C MET A 129 10.44 4.34 -19.09
N THR A 130 11.70 4.76 -18.95
CA THR A 130 12.85 4.26 -19.73
C THR A 130 13.95 3.74 -18.82
N ALA A 131 14.81 2.88 -19.36
CA ALA A 131 15.98 2.37 -18.65
C ALA A 131 16.91 3.49 -18.17
N ASP A 132 17.11 4.52 -18.99
CA ASP A 132 17.98 5.66 -18.67
C ASP A 132 17.38 6.55 -17.58
N ALA A 133 16.07 6.84 -17.66
CA ALA A 133 15.37 7.62 -16.65
C ALA A 133 15.42 6.91 -15.28
N LEU A 134 15.17 5.61 -15.25
CA LEU A 134 15.28 4.82 -14.02
C LEU A 134 16.72 4.81 -13.49
N ASN A 135 17.72 4.58 -14.35
CA ASN A 135 19.12 4.57 -13.93
C ASN A 135 19.57 5.93 -13.37
N ALA A 136 19.03 7.03 -13.89
CA ALA A 136 19.30 8.37 -13.38
C ALA A 136 18.85 8.58 -11.93
N CYS A 137 17.96 7.74 -11.41
CA CYS A 137 17.53 7.79 -10.01
C CYS A 137 18.53 7.20 -9.01
N TYR A 138 19.45 6.34 -9.47
CA TYR A 138 20.39 5.65 -8.60
C TYR A 138 21.72 6.40 -8.50
N GLN A 139 22.34 6.33 -7.32
CA GLN A 139 23.65 6.94 -7.05
C GLN A 139 24.79 6.15 -7.71
N PHE A 140 24.65 4.83 -7.83
CA PHE A 140 25.69 3.93 -8.31
C PHE A 140 25.25 3.15 -9.56
N SER A 141 26.24 2.68 -10.32
CA SER A 141 26.02 1.76 -11.46
C SER A 141 25.29 0.48 -11.02
N PRO A 142 24.48 -0.16 -11.89
CA PRO A 142 23.91 -1.47 -11.60
C PRO A 142 24.96 -2.54 -11.24
N ASP A 143 26.20 -2.38 -11.70
CA ASP A 143 27.32 -3.31 -11.45
C ASP A 143 28.05 -3.09 -10.12
N ALA A 144 27.65 -2.10 -9.32
CA ALA A 144 28.21 -1.88 -7.99
C ALA A 144 27.86 -3.03 -7.03
N SER A 145 28.50 -3.06 -5.85
CA SER A 145 28.22 -4.08 -4.84
C SER A 145 26.84 -3.86 -4.19
N PHE A 146 26.24 -4.92 -3.62
CA PHE A 146 25.09 -4.73 -2.73
C PHE A 146 25.58 -4.33 -1.33
N PRO A 147 24.98 -3.32 -0.66
CA PRO A 147 23.73 -2.64 -1.02
C PRO A 147 23.87 -1.39 -1.90
N GLU A 148 25.09 -0.96 -2.25
CA GLU A 148 25.34 0.31 -2.97
C GLU A 148 24.54 0.45 -4.26
N LYS A 149 24.45 -0.61 -5.08
CA LYS A 149 23.69 -0.61 -6.34
C LYS A 149 22.18 -0.34 -6.19
N SER A 150 21.64 -0.41 -4.98
CA SER A 150 20.23 -0.14 -4.67
C SER A 150 19.97 1.30 -4.16
N LEU A 151 21.03 2.07 -3.89
CA LEU A 151 20.89 3.39 -3.29
C LEU A 151 20.42 4.42 -4.31
N LEU A 152 19.27 5.05 -4.01
CA LEU A 152 18.77 6.22 -4.72
C LEU A 152 19.62 7.46 -4.39
N LYS A 153 19.65 8.42 -5.31
CA LYS A 153 20.32 9.70 -5.06
C LYS A 153 19.58 10.48 -3.96
N ASN A 154 20.34 11.13 -3.08
CA ASN A 154 19.81 11.80 -1.89
C ASN A 154 18.89 12.99 -2.20
N ASP A 155 19.10 13.66 -3.32
CA ASP A 155 18.27 14.78 -3.81
C ASP A 155 16.88 14.32 -4.29
N LEU A 156 16.73 13.03 -4.58
CA LEU A 156 15.46 12.38 -4.90
C LEU A 156 14.77 11.80 -3.66
N ILE A 157 15.18 12.21 -2.47
CA ILE A 157 14.50 11.83 -1.23
C ILE A 157 14.21 13.13 -0.51
N ASP A 158 13.11 13.79 -0.89
CA ASP A 158 12.65 14.95 -0.13
C ASP A 158 12.14 14.47 1.23
N ARG A 159 12.92 14.82 2.26
CA ARG A 159 12.64 14.48 3.66
C ARG A 159 11.54 15.35 4.26
N ASN A 160 10.99 16.30 3.50
CA ASN A 160 10.01 17.28 3.94
C ASN A 160 8.61 17.15 3.32
N SER A 161 8.42 16.30 2.32
CA SER A 161 7.12 16.06 1.70
C SER A 161 6.31 14.98 2.45
N ILE A 162 4.98 15.16 2.54
CA ILE A 162 4.02 14.19 3.12
C ILE A 162 4.13 12.82 2.48
N THR A 163 4.51 12.78 1.21
CA THR A 163 4.64 11.53 0.45
C THR A 163 6.06 11.23 0.01
N GLY A 164 7.01 12.13 0.36
CA GLY A 164 8.38 12.15 -0.13
C GLY A 164 8.46 12.37 -1.64
N ASN A 165 9.43 13.13 -2.13
CA ASN A 165 9.74 13.18 -3.56
C ASN A 165 10.61 11.98 -3.97
N VAL A 166 10.25 10.78 -3.50
CA VAL A 166 10.87 9.56 -4.02
C VAL A 166 10.21 9.28 -5.37
N PRO A 167 11.01 8.89 -6.38
CA PRO A 167 10.44 8.50 -7.65
C PRO A 167 9.37 7.41 -7.48
N GLU A 168 8.18 7.70 -7.99
CA GLU A 168 7.07 6.76 -8.05
C GLU A 168 6.99 6.19 -9.47
N ILE A 169 6.74 4.88 -9.55
CA ILE A 169 6.33 4.22 -10.79
C ILE A 169 4.83 4.00 -10.71
N VAL A 170 4.12 4.53 -11.70
CA VAL A 170 2.65 4.48 -11.77
C VAL A 170 2.27 3.56 -12.92
N CYS A 171 1.53 2.49 -12.59
CA CYS A 171 1.23 1.40 -13.52
C CYS A 171 -0.27 1.11 -13.57
N TRP A 172 -0.77 0.82 -14.76
CA TRP A 172 -2.13 0.36 -14.98
C TRP A 172 -2.13 -1.11 -15.43
N PHE A 173 -3.12 -1.87 -15.02
CA PHE A 173 -3.28 -3.30 -15.35
C PHE A 173 -4.72 -3.58 -15.76
N GLU A 174 -4.94 -4.60 -16.60
CA GLU A 174 -6.30 -4.95 -17.03
C GLU A 174 -7.21 -5.42 -15.88
N SER A 175 -6.65 -6.08 -14.86
CA SER A 175 -7.40 -6.68 -13.75
C SER A 175 -7.55 -5.77 -12.52
N ASP A 176 -6.89 -4.60 -12.51
CA ASP A 176 -6.70 -3.73 -11.33
C ASP A 176 -6.14 -4.43 -10.07
N ILE A 177 -5.66 -5.68 -10.20
CA ILE A 177 -5.19 -6.51 -9.10
C ILE A 177 -3.79 -7.04 -9.42
N ILE A 178 -2.84 -6.80 -8.52
CA ILE A 178 -1.54 -7.46 -8.53
C ILE A 178 -1.66 -8.76 -7.73
N PRO A 179 -1.45 -9.92 -8.35
CA PRO A 179 -1.60 -11.20 -7.65
C PRO A 179 -0.49 -11.40 -6.60
N PHE A 180 -0.81 -12.03 -5.48
CA PHE A 180 0.17 -12.30 -4.43
C PHE A 180 1.33 -13.20 -4.85
N THR A 181 1.24 -13.91 -5.97
CA THR A 181 2.36 -14.67 -6.57
C THR A 181 3.53 -13.76 -6.97
N GLN A 182 3.28 -12.46 -7.13
CA GLN A 182 4.28 -11.43 -7.41
C GLN A 182 4.87 -10.79 -6.15
N VAL A 183 4.34 -11.12 -4.97
CA VAL A 183 4.89 -10.67 -3.69
C VAL A 183 6.04 -11.60 -3.29
N SER A 184 7.23 -11.04 -3.09
CA SER A 184 8.42 -11.77 -2.63
C SER A 184 8.52 -11.80 -1.10
N LEU A 185 8.05 -10.75 -0.44
CA LEU A 185 8.11 -10.58 1.02
C LEU A 185 7.07 -9.55 1.48
N VAL A 186 6.53 -9.75 2.67
CA VAL A 186 5.81 -8.72 3.42
C VAL A 186 6.56 -8.35 4.69
N ASN A 187 6.81 -7.06 4.87
CA ASN A 187 7.39 -6.50 6.08
C ASN A 187 6.31 -5.76 6.89
N VAL A 188 6.35 -5.93 8.21
CA VAL A 188 5.42 -5.27 9.14
C VAL A 188 6.13 -4.53 10.25
N ASP A 189 5.56 -3.41 10.70
CA ASP A 189 6.11 -2.60 11.78
C ASP A 189 5.95 -3.21 13.18
N HIS A 190 6.70 -2.65 14.12
CA HIS A 190 6.91 -3.18 15.48
C HIS A 190 5.85 -2.74 16.49
N TYR A 191 4.57 -2.72 16.11
CA TYR A 191 3.48 -2.39 17.04
C TYR A 191 3.08 -3.59 17.90
N VAL A 192 2.54 -3.31 19.08
CA VAL A 192 1.95 -4.31 19.98
C VAL A 192 0.51 -3.89 20.28
N VAL A 193 -0.44 -4.77 20.02
CA VAL A 193 -1.87 -4.56 20.25
C VAL A 193 -2.41 -5.75 21.04
N ASN A 194 -3.10 -5.49 22.15
CA ASN A 194 -3.60 -6.53 23.06
C ASN A 194 -2.53 -7.54 23.50
N ASN A 195 -1.35 -7.04 23.90
CA ASN A 195 -0.18 -7.84 24.29
C ASN A 195 0.34 -8.81 23.22
N ARG A 196 -0.07 -8.64 21.97
CA ARG A 196 0.35 -9.45 20.82
C ARG A 196 1.05 -8.59 19.79
N GLN A 197 2.13 -9.12 19.23
CA GLN A 197 2.90 -8.47 18.17
C GLN A 197 2.03 -8.28 16.93
N PHE A 198 2.10 -7.11 16.30
CA PHE A 198 1.34 -6.81 15.07
C PHE A 198 1.64 -7.84 13.96
N GLN A 199 2.89 -8.27 13.85
CA GLN A 199 3.28 -9.36 12.94
C GLN A 199 2.44 -10.62 13.12
N SER A 200 2.20 -11.05 14.36
CA SER A 200 1.43 -12.26 14.62
C SER A 200 -0.03 -12.12 14.20
N TRP A 201 -0.60 -10.91 14.26
CA TRP A 201 -1.96 -10.65 13.76
C TRP A 201 -2.02 -10.74 12.23
N VAL A 202 -1.09 -10.07 11.54
CA VAL A 202 -1.05 -10.05 10.07
C VAL A 202 -0.75 -11.46 9.52
N ASP A 203 0.13 -12.22 10.17
CA ASP A 203 0.45 -13.59 9.76
C ASP A 203 -0.73 -14.54 9.93
N GLU A 204 -1.46 -14.46 11.05
CA GLU A 204 -2.67 -15.26 11.25
C GLU A 204 -3.73 -14.95 10.18
N MET A 205 -3.98 -13.66 9.92
CA MET A 205 -4.90 -13.22 8.88
C MET A 205 -4.53 -13.78 7.50
N LYS A 206 -3.24 -13.68 7.14
CA LYS A 206 -2.70 -14.22 5.89
C LYS A 206 -2.94 -15.73 5.77
N VAL A 207 -2.60 -16.49 6.82
CA VAL A 207 -2.71 -17.95 6.82
C VAL A 207 -4.17 -18.39 6.71
N ARG A 208 -5.08 -17.73 7.44
CA ARG A 208 -6.52 -18.04 7.38
C ARG A 208 -7.14 -17.72 6.02
N ALA A 209 -6.67 -16.65 5.38
CA ALA A 209 -7.04 -16.33 4.01
C ALA A 209 -6.42 -17.27 2.95
N GLY A 210 -5.62 -18.26 3.36
CA GLY A 210 -5.03 -19.26 2.47
C GLY A 210 -3.78 -18.81 1.71
N HIS A 211 -3.13 -17.72 2.11
CA HIS A 211 -1.96 -17.17 1.42
C HIS A 211 -0.64 -17.58 2.11
N THR A 212 0.42 -17.77 1.32
CA THR A 212 1.67 -18.37 1.79
C THR A 212 2.92 -17.50 1.59
N PHE A 213 2.76 -16.22 1.24
CA PHE A 213 3.92 -15.35 1.03
C PHE A 213 4.74 -15.16 2.32
N PRO A 214 6.07 -15.00 2.23
CA PRO A 214 6.92 -14.75 3.39
C PRO A 214 6.50 -13.46 4.09
N LEU A 215 6.49 -13.49 5.43
CA LEU A 215 6.17 -12.33 6.26
C LEU A 215 7.14 -12.23 7.42
N MET A 216 7.68 -11.04 7.67
CA MET A 216 8.55 -10.79 8.82
C MET A 216 8.42 -9.36 9.35
N ARG A 217 8.95 -9.12 10.55
CA ARG A 217 9.10 -7.75 11.07
C ARG A 217 10.11 -6.98 10.24
N ARG A 218 9.80 -5.73 9.92
CA ARG A 218 10.70 -4.82 9.20
C ARG A 218 12.02 -4.72 9.96
N TYR A 219 13.15 -4.88 9.28
CA TYR A 219 14.45 -4.77 9.93
C TYR A 219 14.64 -3.37 10.53
N CYS A 220 14.90 -3.32 11.85
CA CYS A 220 15.16 -2.07 12.56
C CYS A 220 16.44 -2.21 13.39
N PRO A 221 17.53 -1.52 13.01
CA PRO A 221 18.78 -1.56 13.76
C PRO A 221 18.72 -0.73 15.06
N SER A 222 17.71 0.11 15.22
CA SER A 222 17.56 1.06 16.33
C SER A 222 16.52 0.56 17.33
N SER A 223 16.95 0.04 18.49
CA SER A 223 16.05 -0.30 19.60
C SER A 223 15.19 0.91 20.02
N ASN A 224 15.75 2.12 19.96
CA ASN A 224 15.04 3.36 20.24
C ASN A 224 13.87 3.62 19.29
N ALA A 225 14.02 3.28 18.00
CA ALA A 225 12.95 3.51 17.03
C ALA A 225 11.81 2.48 17.18
N ILE A 226 12.15 1.24 17.55
CA ILE A 226 11.16 0.23 17.96
C ILE A 226 10.39 0.72 19.19
N HIS A 227 11.11 1.20 20.21
CA HIS A 227 10.50 1.74 21.43
C HIS A 227 9.55 2.90 21.13
N ILE A 228 9.97 3.87 20.31
CA ILE A 228 9.10 4.97 19.86
C ILE A 228 7.83 4.44 19.18
N SER A 229 7.94 3.50 18.24
CA SER A 229 6.76 2.91 17.58
C SER A 229 5.82 2.24 18.59
N MET A 230 6.37 1.52 19.57
CA MET A 230 5.59 0.85 20.61
C MET A 230 4.85 1.83 21.52
N GLU A 231 5.54 2.84 22.05
CA GLU A 231 4.92 3.84 22.93
C GLU A 231 3.91 4.70 22.18
N LEU A 232 4.21 5.11 20.95
CA LEU A 232 3.24 5.81 20.10
C LEU A 232 1.99 4.97 19.87
N GLY A 233 2.14 3.67 19.56
CA GLY A 233 1.02 2.76 19.41
C GLY A 233 0.13 2.71 20.65
N LYS A 234 0.72 2.66 21.85
CA LYS A 234 -0.02 2.70 23.13
C LYS A 234 -0.78 4.00 23.32
N MET A 235 -0.18 5.14 22.95
CA MET A 235 -0.86 6.44 23.03
C MET A 235 -2.05 6.49 22.05
N LEU A 236 -1.85 6.05 20.81
CA LEU A 236 -2.92 6.03 19.79
C LEU A 236 -4.09 5.11 20.16
N LEU A 237 -3.86 4.04 20.92
CA LEU A 237 -4.95 3.20 21.43
C LEU A 237 -5.79 3.90 22.52
N LYS A 238 -5.28 4.96 23.15
CA LYS A 238 -6.01 5.73 24.19
C LYS A 238 -6.78 6.91 23.60
N GLY A 239 -6.38 7.41 22.44
CA GLY A 239 -7.01 8.55 21.78
C GLY A 239 -6.13 9.16 20.70
N PRO A 240 -6.63 10.15 19.95
CA PRO A 240 -5.83 10.88 18.97
C PRO A 240 -4.57 11.48 19.62
N VAL A 241 -3.45 11.44 18.89
CA VAL A 241 -2.14 11.91 19.38
C VAL A 241 -1.61 12.99 18.46
N THR A 242 -1.25 14.14 19.06
CA THR A 242 -0.58 15.26 18.40
C THR A 242 0.92 15.28 18.71
N ILE A 243 1.68 16.09 17.96
CA ILE A 243 3.10 16.32 18.27
C ILE A 243 3.28 16.91 19.69
N SER A 244 2.35 17.76 20.16
CA SER A 244 2.44 18.33 21.51
C SER A 244 2.34 17.25 22.59
N ASP A 245 1.47 16.26 22.40
CA ASP A 245 1.31 15.14 23.34
C ASP A 245 2.60 14.30 23.41
N ILE A 246 3.26 14.09 22.26
CA ILE A 246 4.56 13.42 22.20
C ILE A 246 5.64 14.25 22.92
N CYS A 247 5.74 15.55 22.65
CA CYS A 247 6.71 16.42 23.32
C CYS A 247 6.56 16.39 24.85
N GLN A 248 5.34 16.25 25.35
CA GLN A 248 5.01 16.22 26.78
C GLN A 248 4.97 14.79 27.37
N ALA A 249 5.28 13.77 26.58
CA ALA A 249 5.31 12.39 27.06
C ALA A 249 6.36 12.23 28.16
N GLY A 250 6.03 11.44 29.19
CA GLY A 250 6.97 11.10 30.26
C GLY A 250 8.12 10.18 29.81
N ASP A 251 8.05 9.67 28.59
CA ASP A 251 9.10 8.86 27.97
C ASP A 251 10.13 9.75 27.26
N GLU A 252 11.39 9.67 27.67
CA GLU A 252 12.47 10.54 27.18
C GLU A 252 12.73 10.36 25.68
N ALA A 253 12.73 9.12 25.19
CA ALA A 253 12.99 8.82 23.78
C ALA A 253 11.87 9.37 22.89
N LEU A 254 10.62 9.21 23.32
CA LEU A 254 9.44 9.71 22.64
C LEU A 254 9.39 11.25 22.65
N SER A 255 9.61 11.88 23.81
CA SER A 255 9.65 13.35 23.92
C SER A 255 10.75 13.98 23.07
N LYS A 256 11.95 13.39 23.07
CA LYS A 256 13.07 13.84 22.21
C LYS A 256 12.70 13.75 20.74
N TRP A 257 12.11 12.65 20.31
CA TRP A 257 11.65 12.49 18.93
C TRP A 257 10.54 13.48 18.57
N GLY A 258 9.59 13.76 19.47
CA GLY A 258 8.57 14.80 19.28
C GLY A 258 9.15 16.20 19.08
N ASN A 259 10.19 16.54 19.85
CA ASN A 259 10.90 17.81 19.68
C ASN A 259 11.63 17.89 18.32
N ASP A 260 12.22 16.78 17.86
CA ASP A 260 12.83 16.70 16.52
C ASP A 260 11.77 16.84 15.41
N LEU A 261 10.57 16.28 15.59
CA LEU A 261 9.44 16.37 14.66
C LEU A 261 8.86 17.77 14.54
N LYS A 262 8.71 18.47 15.67
CA LYS A 262 8.11 19.82 15.75
C LYS A 262 8.83 20.82 14.84
N LEU A 263 10.12 20.62 14.61
CA LEU A 263 10.95 21.45 13.75
C LEU A 263 10.81 21.13 12.26
N LYS A 264 10.21 19.98 11.90
CA LYS A 264 10.42 19.36 10.59
C LYS A 264 9.16 19.13 9.78
N GLN A 265 8.04 18.68 10.35
CA GLN A 265 6.79 18.48 9.60
C GLN A 265 5.61 18.09 10.52
N THR A 266 4.57 18.93 10.59
CA THR A 266 3.34 18.61 11.35
C THR A 266 2.36 17.77 10.54
N GLN A 267 2.13 18.11 9.27
CA GLN A 267 1.06 17.52 8.45
C GLN A 267 1.29 16.03 8.12
N VAL A 268 2.52 15.61 7.80
CA VAL A 268 2.83 14.18 7.55
C VAL A 268 2.53 13.35 8.79
N PHE A 269 2.94 13.88 9.95
CA PHE A 269 2.76 13.20 11.21
C PHE A 269 1.28 13.07 11.56
N ASP A 270 0.50 14.13 11.40
CA ASP A 270 -0.95 14.11 11.68
C ASP A 270 -1.68 13.10 10.79
N SER A 271 -1.32 13.04 9.50
CA SER A 271 -1.87 12.05 8.56
C SER A 271 -1.48 10.63 8.96
N PHE A 272 -0.20 10.44 9.30
CA PHE A 272 0.32 9.14 9.75
C PHE A 272 -0.38 8.64 11.01
N THR A 273 -0.50 9.46 12.07
CA THR A 273 -1.13 9.03 13.33
C THR A 273 -2.60 8.76 13.14
N LYS A 274 -3.31 9.59 12.37
CA LYS A 274 -4.71 9.39 12.03
C LYS A 274 -4.94 8.03 11.38
N HIS A 275 -4.24 7.73 10.28
CA HIS A 275 -4.44 6.49 9.55
C HIS A 275 -3.95 5.26 10.30
N LEU A 276 -2.80 5.35 10.97
CA LEU A 276 -2.32 4.26 11.81
C LEU A 276 -3.35 3.92 12.90
N GLN A 277 -3.96 4.93 13.52
CA GLN A 277 -4.99 4.73 14.53
C GLN A 277 -6.27 4.15 13.93
N SER A 278 -6.89 4.83 12.96
CA SER A 278 -8.23 4.48 12.46
C SER A 278 -8.25 3.25 11.57
N ASP A 279 -7.19 3.01 10.82
CA ASP A 279 -7.16 2.02 9.74
C ASP A 279 -6.26 0.81 10.08
N THR A 280 -5.59 0.84 11.24
CA THR A 280 -4.76 -0.29 11.71
C THR A 280 -5.00 -0.62 13.17
N LEU A 281 -4.69 0.29 14.11
CA LEU A 281 -4.62 -0.05 15.53
C LEU A 281 -6.00 -0.25 16.17
N LEU A 282 -6.95 0.67 15.96
CA LEU A 282 -8.30 0.56 16.53
C LEU A 282 -9.10 -0.61 15.93
N PRO A 283 -9.13 -0.85 14.61
CA PRO A 283 -9.85 -1.99 14.05
C PRO A 283 -9.39 -3.32 14.64
N LEU A 284 -8.09 -3.44 14.92
CA LEU A 284 -7.50 -4.62 15.55
C LEU A 284 -7.81 -4.70 17.04
N PHE A 285 -7.68 -3.59 17.77
CA PHE A 285 -7.93 -3.52 19.21
C PHE A 285 -9.38 -3.82 19.56
N GLU A 286 -10.31 -3.28 18.78
CA GLU A 286 -11.76 -3.44 18.94
C GLU A 286 -12.28 -4.79 18.38
N GLY A 287 -11.41 -5.58 17.74
CA GLY A 287 -11.78 -6.86 17.13
C GLY A 287 -12.65 -6.74 15.87
N LYS A 288 -12.77 -5.54 15.29
CA LYS A 288 -13.50 -5.31 14.02
C LYS A 288 -12.84 -6.04 12.86
N LEU A 289 -11.50 -6.04 12.84
CA LEU A 289 -10.69 -6.82 11.92
C LEU A 289 -9.94 -7.88 12.71
N SER A 290 -10.23 -9.14 12.40
CA SER A 290 -9.61 -10.30 13.03
C SER A 290 -9.48 -11.43 12.02
N ALA A 291 -8.73 -12.47 12.37
CA ALA A 291 -8.66 -13.69 11.56
C ALA A 291 -10.02 -14.40 11.47
N ASP A 292 -10.85 -14.32 12.52
CA ASP A 292 -12.21 -14.87 12.50
C ASP A 292 -13.11 -14.13 11.50
N THR A 293 -12.93 -12.82 11.36
CA THR A 293 -13.65 -12.01 10.35
C THR A 293 -13.26 -12.41 8.93
N ILE A 294 -12.01 -12.83 8.71
CA ILE A 294 -11.55 -13.35 7.40
C ILE A 294 -12.27 -14.65 7.08
N ASP A 295 -12.33 -15.60 8.01
CA ASP A 295 -13.01 -16.89 7.77
C ASP A 295 -14.47 -16.69 7.35
N GLN A 296 -15.17 -15.74 7.98
CA GLN A 296 -16.55 -15.41 7.63
C GLN A 296 -16.66 -14.86 6.21
N LEU A 297 -15.76 -13.97 5.79
CA LEU A 297 -15.75 -13.43 4.42
C LEU A 297 -15.36 -14.49 3.39
N THR A 298 -14.38 -15.33 3.68
CA THR A 298 -13.98 -16.43 2.80
C THR A 298 -15.12 -17.43 2.64
N GLN A 299 -15.81 -17.78 3.73
CA GLN A 299 -17.01 -18.62 3.66
C GLN A 299 -18.12 -17.95 2.85
N TRP A 300 -18.36 -16.65 3.06
CA TRP A 300 -19.36 -15.91 2.30
C TRP A 300 -19.02 -15.86 0.80
N ASP A 301 -17.76 -15.62 0.44
CA ASP A 301 -17.34 -15.58 -0.97
C ASP A 301 -17.39 -16.96 -1.62
N LEU A 302 -17.00 -18.02 -0.90
CA LEU A 302 -17.17 -19.40 -1.35
C LEU A 302 -18.65 -19.77 -1.55
N GLN A 303 -19.53 -19.34 -0.64
CA GLN A 303 -20.97 -19.54 -0.78
C GLN A 303 -21.53 -18.73 -1.97
N ARG A 304 -21.07 -17.50 -2.16
CA ARG A 304 -21.48 -16.64 -3.28
C ARG A 304 -21.04 -17.23 -4.62
N ASN A 305 -19.78 -17.62 -4.74
CA ASN A 305 -19.24 -18.21 -5.97
C ASN A 305 -19.87 -19.58 -6.23
N GLY A 306 -20.03 -20.42 -5.20
CA GLY A 306 -20.76 -21.68 -5.33
C GLY A 306 -22.23 -21.48 -5.74
N ALA A 307 -22.89 -20.45 -5.23
CA ALA A 307 -24.25 -20.10 -5.65
C ALA A 307 -24.29 -19.67 -7.12
N LEU A 308 -23.33 -18.85 -7.57
CA LEU A 308 -23.19 -18.43 -8.97
C LEU A 308 -22.87 -19.60 -9.91
N ASP A 309 -21.98 -20.51 -9.50
CA ASP A 309 -21.61 -21.71 -10.28
C ASP A 309 -22.76 -22.73 -10.34
N SER A 310 -23.60 -22.77 -9.30
CA SER A 310 -24.80 -23.61 -9.25
C SER A 310 -26.02 -23.00 -9.94
N LEU A 311 -25.92 -21.73 -10.35
CA LEU A 311 -27.03 -21.00 -10.93
C LEU A 311 -27.27 -21.49 -12.36
N SER A 312 -28.45 -22.03 -12.65
CA SER A 312 -28.78 -22.45 -14.01
C SER A 312 -28.81 -21.24 -14.94
N GLU A 313 -28.49 -21.42 -16.23
CA GLU A 313 -28.58 -20.32 -17.22
C GLU A 313 -29.98 -19.66 -17.23
N LYS A 314 -31.02 -20.46 -16.98
CA LYS A 314 -32.40 -19.99 -16.88
C LYS A 314 -32.61 -19.06 -15.69
N ASP A 315 -32.06 -19.43 -14.52
CA ASP A 315 -32.18 -18.62 -13.31
C ASP A 315 -31.30 -17.37 -13.39
N ALA A 316 -30.09 -17.48 -13.96
CA ALA A 316 -29.21 -16.34 -14.23
C ALA A 316 -29.91 -15.33 -15.14
N HIS A 317 -30.55 -15.82 -16.20
CA HIS A 317 -31.31 -15.01 -17.13
C HIS A 317 -32.52 -14.34 -16.48
N ALA A 318 -33.26 -15.04 -15.61
CA ALA A 318 -34.39 -14.48 -14.88
C ALA A 318 -33.96 -13.36 -13.91
N ILE A 319 -32.86 -13.57 -13.17
CA ILE A 319 -32.30 -12.57 -12.26
C ILE A 319 -31.82 -11.34 -13.03
N LEU A 320 -31.05 -11.54 -14.11
CA LEU A 320 -30.58 -10.44 -14.95
C LEU A 320 -31.72 -9.65 -15.59
N THR A 321 -32.81 -10.34 -15.98
CA THR A 321 -34.01 -9.72 -16.54
C THR A 321 -34.74 -8.86 -15.50
N GLU A 322 -34.81 -9.29 -14.23
CA GLU A 322 -35.38 -8.44 -13.17
C GLU A 322 -34.48 -7.26 -12.81
N LEU A 323 -33.17 -7.48 -12.66
CA LEU A 323 -32.22 -6.41 -12.38
C LEU A 323 -32.22 -5.35 -13.49
N ALA A 324 -32.39 -5.76 -14.75
CA ALA A 324 -32.53 -4.87 -15.89
C ALA A 324 -33.77 -3.95 -15.82
N LYS A 325 -34.81 -4.31 -15.06
CA LYS A 325 -35.97 -3.43 -14.84
C LYS A 325 -35.66 -2.27 -13.90
N THR A 326 -34.70 -2.47 -12.99
CA THR A 326 -34.30 -1.47 -11.99
C THR A 326 -33.03 -0.72 -12.38
N ASP A 327 -32.18 -1.29 -13.25
CA ASP A 327 -30.94 -0.68 -13.72
C ASP A 327 -30.83 -0.72 -15.27
N PRO A 328 -30.97 0.44 -15.94
CA PRO A 328 -30.88 0.55 -17.40
C PRO A 328 -29.53 0.12 -18.00
N SER A 329 -28.44 0.15 -17.22
CA SER A 329 -27.11 -0.26 -17.69
C SER A 329 -26.99 -1.78 -17.86
N ILE A 330 -27.67 -2.53 -16.99
CA ILE A 330 -27.75 -4.00 -17.03
C ILE A 330 -28.62 -4.44 -18.21
N ALA A 331 -29.74 -3.75 -18.47
CA ALA A 331 -30.61 -4.02 -19.62
C ALA A 331 -29.86 -3.98 -20.96
N ARG A 332 -28.95 -3.01 -21.10
CA ARG A 332 -28.12 -2.85 -22.30
C ARG A 332 -27.15 -4.00 -22.52
N ARG A 333 -26.58 -4.56 -21.45
CA ARG A 333 -25.69 -5.74 -21.50
C ARG A 333 -26.43 -7.04 -21.77
N VAL A 334 -27.62 -7.23 -21.19
CA VAL A 334 -28.45 -8.43 -21.43
C VAL A 334 -28.88 -8.51 -22.89
N SER A 335 -29.29 -7.40 -23.49
CA SER A 335 -29.69 -7.34 -24.90
C SER A 335 -28.57 -7.61 -25.91
N THR A 336 -27.30 -7.41 -25.54
CA THR A 336 -26.15 -7.80 -26.37
C THR A 336 -25.74 -9.25 -26.20
N MET A 337 -26.00 -9.88 -25.04
CA MET A 337 -25.70 -11.31 -24.81
C MET A 337 -26.71 -12.25 -25.47
N LEU A 338 -27.93 -11.76 -25.76
CA LEU A 338 -29.01 -12.54 -26.40
C LEU A 338 -28.99 -12.51 -27.94
N LYS A 339 -28.00 -11.84 -28.55
CA LYS A 339 -27.80 -11.78 -30.00
C LYS A 339 -26.69 -12.74 -30.43
#